data_AF-A0A969L499-F1
#
_entry.id   AF-A0A969L499-F1
#
_cell.length_a   1.000
_cell.length_b   1.000
_cell.length_c   1.000
_cell.angle_alpha   90.00
_cell.angle_beta   90.00
_cell.angle_gamma   90.00
#
_symmetry.space_group_name_H-M   'P 1'
#
loop_
_entity.id
_entity.type
_entity.pdbx_description
1 polymer ?
#
loop_
_entity_poly.entity_id
_entity_poly.type
_entity_poly.pdbx_seq_one_letter_code
_entity_poly.pdbx_strand_id
1 'polypeptide(L)'
;MMNKLDDFSAAQPIFVDANILTYFALNTEPFQASCTAFLYGVEQGQIAAITSAAALNEAFYAILVGKAAAELQSTKIKQIHRQLMQDKDLARACYEVCRQFADYLQGLMQAGLQMLPLDYQTQVAALDLGAQYQLLPTDAVHVATCQRYEIDHIATADTHFERVSFLQVWGPDNSLTL
;
A
#
# COMPACT_ATOMS: atom_id res chain seq x y z
N MET A 1 5.22 8.30 16.80
CA MET A 1 4.25 9.37 16.49
C MET A 1 4.20 9.47 14.99
N MET A 2 3.03 9.24 14.40
CA MET A 2 2.81 9.34 12.95
C MET A 2 2.79 10.81 12.50
N ASN A 3 3.59 11.12 11.48
CA ASN A 3 3.59 12.40 10.77
C ASN A 3 2.46 12.43 9.74
N LYS A 4 2.09 13.62 9.26
CA LYS A 4 1.14 13.74 8.14
C LYS A 4 1.85 13.48 6.82
N LEU A 5 1.23 12.67 5.97
CA LEU A 5 1.76 12.34 4.65
C LEU A 5 1.92 13.58 3.76
N ASP A 6 1.02 14.56 3.90
CA ASP A 6 1.04 15.82 3.15
C ASP A 6 2.28 16.68 3.47
N ASP A 7 2.90 16.46 4.62
CA ASP A 7 4.10 17.18 5.06
C ASP A 7 5.40 16.48 4.63
N PHE A 8 5.32 15.36 3.91
CA PHE A 8 6.52 14.63 3.48
C PHE A 8 7.32 15.41 2.43
N SER A 9 8.54 15.82 2.79
CA SER A 9 9.43 16.59 1.92
C SER A 9 10.90 16.13 2.00
N ALA A 10 11.15 14.88 2.42
CA ALA A 10 12.51 14.36 2.56
C ALA A 10 13.14 14.07 1.19
N ALA A 11 14.48 14.15 1.10
CA ALA A 11 15.21 13.76 -0.11
C ALA A 11 15.38 12.23 -0.22
N GLN A 12 15.30 11.54 0.92
CA GLN A 12 15.33 10.09 1.03
C GLN A 12 14.05 9.49 0.45
N PRO A 13 14.12 8.28 -0.13
CA PRO A 13 12.94 7.62 -0.62
C PRO A 13 12.01 7.19 0.52
N ILE A 14 10.71 7.12 0.23
CA ILE A 14 9.67 6.66 1.16
C ILE A 14 9.07 5.34 0.67
N PHE A 15 8.97 4.34 1.55
CA PHE A 15 8.27 3.10 1.26
C PHE A 15 6.75 3.34 1.26
N VAL A 16 6.06 2.92 0.22
CA VAL A 16 4.62 3.05 0.03
C VAL A 16 3.97 1.71 0.34
N ASP A 17 3.23 1.70 1.45
CA ASP A 17 2.44 0.57 1.90
C ASP A 17 1.19 0.35 1.02
N ALA A 18 0.61 -0.85 1.09
CA ALA A 18 -0.57 -1.25 0.34
C ALA A 18 -1.78 -0.34 0.62
N ASN A 19 -1.95 0.12 1.87
CA ASN A 19 -3.11 0.94 2.23
C ASN A 19 -3.15 2.29 1.49
N ILE A 20 -2.01 2.95 1.27
CA ILE A 20 -1.94 4.21 0.51
C ILE A 20 -2.41 4.01 -0.93
N LEU A 21 -1.93 2.95 -1.59
CA LEU A 21 -2.31 2.59 -2.95
C LEU A 21 -3.80 2.24 -3.05
N THR A 22 -4.30 1.46 -2.10
CA THR A 22 -5.71 1.02 -2.10
C THR A 22 -6.68 2.14 -1.78
N TYR A 23 -6.33 3.06 -0.88
CA TYR A 23 -7.15 4.22 -0.57
C TYR A 23 -7.33 5.09 -1.80
N PHE A 24 -6.24 5.39 -2.50
CA PHE A 24 -6.29 6.08 -3.79
C PHE A 24 -7.15 5.33 -4.82
N ALA A 25 -6.89 4.03 -5.03
CA ALA A 25 -7.55 3.24 -6.07
C ALA A 25 -9.07 3.07 -5.84
N LEU A 26 -9.50 3.04 -4.57
CA LEU A 26 -10.90 2.84 -4.19
C LEU A 26 -11.63 4.13 -3.83
N ASN A 27 -11.00 5.30 -3.95
CA ASN A 27 -11.54 6.59 -3.51
C ASN A 27 -11.99 6.57 -2.05
N THR A 28 -11.10 6.10 -1.16
CA THR A 28 -11.44 5.87 0.25
C THR A 28 -11.39 7.17 1.05
N GLU A 29 -12.55 7.71 1.39
CA GLU A 29 -12.67 8.85 2.31
C GLU A 29 -12.38 8.43 3.77
N PRO A 30 -11.79 9.30 4.61
CA PRO A 30 -11.32 10.66 4.30
C PRO A 30 -9.90 10.74 3.70
N PHE A 31 -9.26 9.60 3.44
CA PHE A 31 -7.83 9.53 3.08
C PHE A 31 -7.52 9.87 1.62
N GLN A 32 -8.55 9.98 0.78
CA GLN A 32 -8.41 10.09 -0.67
C GLN A 32 -7.60 11.31 -1.09
N ALA A 33 -7.89 12.48 -0.52
CA ALA A 33 -7.22 13.73 -0.87
C ALA A 33 -5.71 13.66 -0.60
N SER A 34 -5.33 13.18 0.59
CA SER A 34 -3.93 13.06 0.99
C SER A 34 -3.17 12.02 0.15
N CYS A 35 -3.75 10.84 -0.09
CA CYS A 35 -3.14 9.82 -0.94
C CYS A 35 -2.98 10.30 -2.39
N THR A 36 -3.96 11.05 -2.91
CA THR A 36 -3.91 11.63 -4.25
C THR A 36 -2.80 12.66 -4.38
N ALA A 37 -2.69 13.59 -3.42
CA ALA A 37 -1.64 14.61 -3.43
C ALA A 37 -0.24 13.98 -3.37
N PHE A 38 -0.07 12.98 -2.49
CA PHE A 38 1.18 12.23 -2.38
C PHE A 38 1.56 11.52 -3.69
N LEU A 39 0.65 10.73 -4.27
CA LEU A 39 0.94 9.99 -5.51
C LEU A 39 1.12 10.93 -6.72
N TYR A 40 0.47 12.09 -6.73
CA TYR A 40 0.75 13.13 -7.73
C TYR A 40 2.18 13.66 -7.60
N GLY A 41 2.68 13.88 -6.38
CA GLY A 41 4.10 14.23 -6.16
C GLY A 41 5.07 13.16 -6.68
N VAL A 42 4.71 11.88 -6.55
CA VAL A 42 5.47 10.75 -7.13
C VAL A 42 5.43 10.78 -8.66
N GLU A 43 4.26 11.02 -9.26
CA GLU A 43 4.07 11.13 -10.70
C GLU A 43 4.86 12.29 -11.31
N GLN A 44 4.98 13.42 -10.58
CA GLN A 44 5.81 14.56 -11.00
C GLN A 44 7.31 14.35 -10.76
N GLY A 45 7.73 13.20 -10.19
CA GLY A 45 9.13 12.93 -9.83
C GLY A 45 9.65 13.80 -8.69
N GLN A 46 8.76 14.46 -7.94
CA GLN A 46 9.10 15.30 -6.78
C GLN A 46 9.33 14.46 -5.52
N ILE A 47 8.67 13.30 -5.45
CA ILE A 47 8.80 12.32 -4.36
C ILE A 47 9.40 11.06 -4.94
N ALA A 48 10.57 10.66 -4.41
CA ALA A 48 11.12 9.35 -4.64
C ALA A 48 10.36 8.33 -3.77
N ALA A 49 9.56 7.49 -4.41
CA ALA A 49 8.77 6.47 -3.73
C ALA A 49 9.32 5.08 -4.03
N ILE A 50 9.18 4.19 -3.06
CA ILE A 50 9.55 2.79 -3.18
C ILE A 50 8.36 1.93 -2.79
N THR A 51 8.15 0.80 -3.43
CA THR A 51 7.24 -0.24 -2.94
C THR A 51 7.83 -1.62 -3.16
N SER A 52 7.11 -2.68 -2.80
CA SER A 52 7.54 -4.06 -3.01
C SER A 52 6.46 -4.90 -3.68
N ALA A 53 6.86 -6.04 -4.23
CA ALA A 53 5.91 -7.02 -4.77
C ALA A 53 4.91 -7.54 -3.71
N ALA A 54 5.30 -7.56 -2.43
CA ALA A 54 4.41 -7.96 -1.34
C ALA A 54 3.31 -6.91 -1.09
N ALA A 55 3.70 -5.64 -0.91
CA ALA A 55 2.75 -4.54 -0.74
C ALA A 55 1.81 -4.41 -1.95
N LEU A 56 2.35 -4.60 -3.16
CA LEU A 56 1.54 -4.58 -4.38
C LEU A 56 0.53 -5.73 -4.45
N ASN A 57 0.92 -6.95 -4.05
CA ASN A 57 0.01 -8.09 -3.99
C ASN A 57 -1.12 -7.85 -2.98
N GLU A 58 -0.80 -7.27 -1.83
CA GLU A 58 -1.80 -6.86 -0.83
C GLU A 58 -2.75 -5.79 -1.38
N ALA A 59 -2.21 -4.80 -2.09
CA ALA A 59 -3.01 -3.74 -2.72
C ALA A 59 -3.98 -4.30 -3.76
N PHE A 60 -3.52 -5.17 -4.67
CA PHE A 60 -4.40 -5.79 -5.67
C PHE A 60 -5.46 -6.68 -5.04
N TYR A 61 -5.13 -7.43 -3.98
CA TYR A 61 -6.11 -8.20 -3.24
C TYR A 61 -7.20 -7.31 -2.64
N ALA A 62 -6.81 -6.21 -1.98
CA ALA A 62 -7.74 -5.26 -1.41
C ALA A 62 -8.61 -4.55 -2.47
N ILE A 63 -8.04 -4.15 -3.61
CA ILE A 63 -8.80 -3.57 -4.73
C ILE A 63 -9.81 -4.58 -5.29
N LEU A 64 -9.38 -5.82 -5.53
CA LEU A 64 -10.24 -6.89 -6.04
C LEU A 64 -11.43 -7.14 -5.11
N VAL A 65 -11.16 -7.30 -3.80
CA VAL A 65 -12.18 -7.55 -2.78
C VAL A 65 -13.07 -6.33 -2.59
N GLY A 66 -12.51 -5.11 -2.57
CA GLY A 66 -13.26 -3.87 -2.43
C GLY A 66 -14.23 -3.63 -3.58
N LYS A 67 -13.79 -3.84 -4.82
CA LYS A 67 -14.67 -3.77 -5.99
C LYS A 67 -15.76 -4.83 -5.93
N ALA A 68 -15.43 -6.07 -5.60
CA ALA A 68 -16.42 -7.14 -5.47
C ALA A 68 -17.43 -6.87 -4.35
N ALA A 69 -16.98 -6.30 -3.22
CA ALA A 69 -17.85 -5.90 -2.12
C ALA A 69 -18.88 -4.85 -2.55
N ALA A 70 -18.46 -3.87 -3.36
CA ALA A 70 -19.34 -2.85 -3.91
C ALA A 70 -20.38 -3.42 -4.89
N GLU A 71 -19.96 -4.26 -5.84
CA GLU A 71 -20.85 -4.90 -6.82
C GLU A 71 -21.88 -5.82 -6.14
N LEU A 72 -21.46 -6.57 -5.12
CA LEU A 72 -22.30 -7.51 -4.39
C LEU A 72 -23.10 -6.87 -3.25
N GLN A 73 -22.85 -5.59 -2.95
CA GLN A 73 -23.39 -4.89 -1.77
C GLN A 73 -23.21 -5.71 -0.47
N SER A 74 -22.04 -6.31 -0.30
CA SER A 74 -21.75 -7.22 0.81
C SER A 74 -20.37 -6.95 1.39
N THR A 75 -20.28 -6.97 2.72
CA THR A 75 -19.02 -6.89 3.46
C THR A 75 -18.53 -8.28 3.93
N LYS A 76 -19.27 -9.34 3.60
CA LYS A 76 -18.97 -10.70 4.06
C LYS A 76 -17.90 -11.33 3.17
N ILE A 77 -16.64 -11.28 3.61
CA ILE A 77 -15.47 -11.82 2.88
C ILE A 77 -15.68 -13.24 2.35
N LYS A 78 -16.24 -14.17 3.13
CA LYS A 78 -16.52 -15.54 2.68
C LYS A 78 -17.48 -15.59 1.48
N GLN A 79 -18.49 -14.73 1.47
CA GLN A 79 -19.44 -14.62 0.36
C GLN A 79 -18.76 -13.99 -0.86
N ILE A 80 -18.00 -12.92 -0.66
CA ILE A 80 -17.26 -12.23 -1.73
C ILE A 80 -16.31 -13.22 -2.42
N HIS A 81 -15.48 -13.93 -1.67
CA HIS A 81 -14.54 -14.92 -2.21
C HIS A 81 -15.29 -16.02 -2.98
N ARG A 82 -16.38 -16.53 -2.41
CA ARG A 82 -17.20 -17.55 -3.08
C ARG A 82 -17.72 -17.05 -4.43
N GLN A 83 -18.25 -15.83 -4.50
CA GLN A 83 -18.78 -15.26 -5.74
C GLN A 83 -17.67 -14.99 -6.75
N LEU A 84 -16.53 -14.44 -6.33
CA LEU A 84 -15.36 -14.27 -7.21
C LEU A 84 -14.87 -15.58 -7.85
N MET A 85 -15.05 -16.72 -7.17
CA MET A 85 -14.68 -18.04 -7.69
C MET A 85 -15.77 -18.72 -8.53
N GLN A 86 -17.02 -18.24 -8.49
CA GLN A 86 -18.19 -18.89 -9.11
C GLN A 86 -18.78 -18.07 -10.27
N ASP A 87 -18.67 -16.75 -10.21
CA ASP A 87 -19.15 -15.80 -11.22
C ASP A 87 -17.98 -15.23 -12.02
N LYS A 88 -17.88 -15.66 -13.28
CA LYS A 88 -16.81 -15.25 -14.19
C LYS A 88 -16.92 -13.79 -14.61
N ASP A 89 -18.15 -13.25 -14.72
CA ASP A 89 -18.36 -11.88 -15.16
C ASP A 89 -18.00 -10.90 -14.04
N LEU A 90 -18.40 -11.21 -12.80
CA LEU A 90 -17.95 -10.50 -11.62
C LEU A 90 -16.42 -10.52 -11.52
N ALA A 91 -15.81 -11.71 -11.57
CA ALA A 91 -14.35 -11.84 -11.47
C ALA A 91 -13.64 -11.03 -12.56
N ARG A 92 -14.10 -11.11 -13.81
CA ARG A 92 -13.54 -10.35 -14.93
C ARG A 92 -13.62 -8.85 -14.68
N ALA A 93 -14.76 -8.34 -14.21
CA ALA A 93 -14.94 -6.93 -13.91
C ALA A 93 -14.03 -6.46 -12.76
N CYS A 94 -13.87 -7.26 -11.69
CA CYS A 94 -12.98 -6.92 -10.58
C CYS A 94 -11.51 -6.91 -11.01
N TYR A 95 -11.05 -7.90 -11.77
CA TYR A 95 -9.68 -7.94 -12.29
C TYR A 95 -9.39 -6.85 -13.33
N GLU A 96 -10.42 -6.33 -14.02
CA GLU A 96 -10.26 -5.19 -14.93
C GLU A 96 -9.84 -3.92 -14.17
N VAL A 97 -10.42 -3.69 -12.99
CA VAL A 97 -9.99 -2.57 -12.12
C VAL A 97 -8.55 -2.77 -11.66
N CYS A 98 -8.15 -4.00 -11.30
CA CYS A 98 -6.75 -4.27 -10.96
C CYS A 98 -5.80 -4.02 -12.14
N ARG A 99 -6.20 -4.36 -13.38
CA ARG A 99 -5.40 -4.07 -14.59
C ARG A 99 -5.25 -2.57 -14.83
N GLN A 100 -6.34 -1.82 -14.74
CA GLN A 100 -6.31 -0.35 -14.87
C GLN A 100 -5.39 0.28 -13.82
N PHE A 101 -5.42 -0.23 -12.59
CA PHE A 101 -4.50 0.23 -11.55
C PHE A 101 -3.04 -0.16 -11.82
N ALA A 102 -2.80 -1.34 -12.39
CA ALA A 102 -1.46 -1.75 -12.81
C ALA A 102 -0.89 -0.83 -13.91
N ASP A 103 -1.72 -0.41 -14.87
CA ASP A 103 -1.32 0.55 -15.91
C ASP A 103 -0.94 1.91 -15.30
N TYR A 104 -1.71 2.38 -14.30
CA TYR A 104 -1.36 3.57 -13.53
C TYR A 104 -0.02 3.44 -12.80
N LEU A 105 0.21 2.31 -12.12
CA LEU A 105 1.48 2.03 -11.44
C LEU A 105 2.66 1.99 -12.42
N GLN A 106 2.46 1.49 -13.63
CA GLN A 106 3.49 1.54 -14.67
C GLN A 106 3.86 2.99 -15.03
N GLY A 107 2.90 3.90 -15.05
CA GLY A 107 3.15 5.34 -15.20
C GLY A 107 3.99 5.90 -14.04
N LEU A 108 3.62 5.58 -12.80
CA LEU A 108 4.40 5.97 -11.62
C LEU A 108 5.83 5.42 -11.66
N MET A 109 6.01 4.19 -12.14
CA MET A 109 7.32 3.55 -12.28
C MET A 109 8.22 4.19 -13.34
N GLN A 110 7.65 4.90 -14.31
CA GLN A 110 8.41 5.70 -15.27
C GLN A 110 8.80 7.07 -14.71
N ALA A 111 8.24 7.45 -13.56
CA ALA A 111 8.49 8.71 -12.86
C ALA A 111 9.22 8.44 -11.53
N GLY A 112 8.56 8.66 -10.39
CA GLY A 112 9.18 8.62 -9.06
C GLY A 112 9.08 7.29 -8.31
N LEU A 113 8.38 6.27 -8.81
CA LEU A 113 8.17 5.01 -8.08
C LEU A 113 9.18 3.92 -8.49
N GLN A 114 9.84 3.30 -7.52
CA GLN A 114 10.67 2.11 -7.73
C GLN A 114 10.05 0.91 -7.02
N MET A 115 9.96 -0.25 -7.69
CA MET A 115 9.57 -1.51 -7.05
C MET A 115 10.80 -2.35 -6.73
N LEU A 116 10.92 -2.73 -5.46
CA LEU A 116 12.02 -3.56 -4.97
C LEU A 116 11.66 -5.05 -5.01
N PRO A 117 12.63 -5.92 -5.36
CA PRO A 117 12.44 -7.36 -5.29
C PRO A 117 12.43 -7.83 -3.84
N LEU A 118 11.58 -8.82 -3.56
CA LEU A 118 11.57 -9.56 -2.31
C LEU A 118 12.24 -10.91 -2.50
N ASP A 119 13.38 -11.12 -1.85
CA ASP A 119 14.09 -12.40 -1.87
C ASP A 119 13.81 -13.23 -0.61
N TYR A 120 14.22 -14.51 -0.65
CA TYR A 120 14.02 -15.45 0.45
C TYR A 120 14.73 -15.00 1.74
N GLN A 121 15.91 -14.35 1.63
CA GLN A 121 16.64 -13.88 2.80
C GLN A 121 15.87 -12.78 3.54
N THR A 122 15.30 -11.83 2.79
CA THR A 122 14.43 -10.78 3.31
C THR A 122 13.18 -11.36 3.97
N GLN A 123 12.56 -12.36 3.33
CA GLN A 123 11.39 -13.05 3.86
C GLN A 123 11.67 -13.77 5.18
N VAL A 124 12.85 -14.37 5.34
CA VAL A 124 13.24 -15.04 6.59
C VAL A 124 13.58 -14.01 7.67
N ALA A 125 14.29 -12.93 7.34
CA ALA A 125 14.60 -11.85 8.28
C ALA A 125 13.33 -11.18 8.84
N ALA A 126 12.25 -11.15 8.06
CA ALA A 126 10.94 -10.67 8.51
C ALA A 126 10.39 -11.46 9.71
N LEU A 127 10.75 -12.72 9.90
CA LEU A 127 10.29 -13.51 11.06
C LEU A 127 10.88 -12.97 12.37
N ASP A 128 12.17 -12.64 12.37
CA ASP A 128 12.85 -12.08 13.54
C ASP A 128 12.34 -10.66 13.84
N LEU A 129 12.17 -9.84 12.80
CA LEU A 129 11.62 -8.49 12.94
C LEU A 129 10.15 -8.51 13.39
N GLY A 130 9.35 -9.44 12.90
CA GLY A 130 7.97 -9.63 13.32
C GLY A 130 7.87 -9.98 14.80
N ALA A 131 8.75 -10.85 15.29
CA ALA A 131 8.86 -11.16 16.72
C ALA A 131 9.34 -9.94 17.53
N GLN A 132 10.36 -9.23 17.03
CA GLN A 132 10.94 -8.06 17.70
C GLN A 132 9.95 -6.91 17.85
N TYR A 133 9.22 -6.56 16.79
CA TYR A 133 8.32 -5.42 16.74
C TYR A 133 6.84 -5.78 16.94
N GLN A 134 6.54 -7.06 17.18
CA GLN A 134 5.18 -7.60 17.38
C GLN A 134 4.27 -7.28 16.19
N LEU A 135 4.75 -7.62 14.99
CA LEU A 135 4.07 -7.39 13.72
C LEU A 135 3.57 -8.71 13.13
N LEU A 136 2.49 -8.64 12.36
CA LEU A 136 2.08 -9.76 11.53
C LEU A 136 3.11 -10.00 10.41
N PRO A 137 3.20 -11.22 9.85
CA PRO A 137 4.19 -11.52 8.82
C PRO A 137 4.13 -10.60 7.59
N THR A 138 2.96 -10.10 7.21
CA THR A 138 2.77 -9.15 6.09
C THR A 138 3.51 -7.84 6.36
N ASP A 139 3.23 -7.22 7.50
CA ASP A 139 3.84 -5.94 7.90
C ASP A 139 5.34 -6.12 8.17
N ALA A 140 5.71 -7.24 8.78
CA ALA A 140 7.11 -7.57 9.05
C ALA A 140 7.95 -7.71 7.78
N VAL A 141 7.36 -8.19 6.67
CA VAL A 141 8.02 -8.22 5.36
C VAL A 141 8.27 -6.82 4.82
N HIS A 142 7.37 -5.87 5.05
CA HIS A 142 7.58 -4.47 4.69
C HIS A 142 8.73 -3.87 5.50
N VAL A 143 8.75 -4.12 6.82
CA VAL A 143 9.87 -3.71 7.69
C VAL A 143 11.19 -4.32 7.26
N ALA A 144 11.23 -5.63 6.94
CA ALA A 144 12.43 -6.30 6.47
C ALA A 144 12.93 -5.72 5.14
N THR A 145 12.01 -5.36 4.24
CA THR A 145 12.33 -4.68 2.99
C THR A 145 12.95 -3.33 3.28
N CYS A 146 12.30 -2.50 4.10
CA CYS A 146 12.84 -1.19 4.48
C CYS A 146 14.24 -1.31 5.11
N GLN A 147 14.43 -2.26 6.03
CA GLN A 147 15.73 -2.49 6.67
C GLN A 147 16.81 -2.91 5.67
N ARG A 148 16.50 -3.81 4.73
CA ARG A 148 17.46 -4.31 3.73
C ARG A 148 17.94 -3.21 2.79
N TYR A 149 17.04 -2.30 2.41
CA TYR A 149 17.32 -1.27 1.43
C TYR A 149 17.55 0.11 2.07
N GLU A 150 17.78 0.14 3.39
CA GLU A 150 18.11 1.35 4.15
C GLU A 150 17.07 2.47 4.00
N ILE A 151 15.79 2.09 3.99
CA ILE A 151 14.65 3.01 3.91
C ILE A 151 14.13 3.26 5.32
N ASP A 152 14.14 4.52 5.73
CA ASP A 152 13.74 4.98 7.07
C ASP A 152 12.42 5.77 7.06
N HIS A 153 11.75 5.91 5.91
CA HIS A 153 10.42 6.52 5.80
C HIS A 153 9.40 5.51 5.27
N ILE A 154 8.21 5.47 5.88
CA ILE A 154 7.08 4.65 5.40
C ILE A 154 5.79 5.48 5.34
N ALA A 155 5.13 5.47 4.19
CA ALA A 155 3.80 5.98 3.96
C ALA A 155 2.79 4.87 4.25
N THR A 156 2.04 4.99 5.34
CA THR A 156 1.05 4.00 5.78
C THR A 156 0.03 4.63 6.74
N ALA A 157 -1.20 4.16 6.69
CA ALA A 157 -2.21 4.47 7.71
C ALA A 157 -2.15 3.53 8.94
N ASP A 158 -1.29 2.51 8.94
CA ASP A 158 -1.18 1.58 10.06
C ASP A 158 -0.19 2.08 11.14
N THR A 159 -0.76 2.42 12.30
CA THR A 159 -0.01 2.84 13.49
C THR A 159 0.89 1.76 14.10
N HIS A 160 0.75 0.49 13.72
CA HIS A 160 1.64 -0.59 14.20
C HIS A 160 3.10 -0.35 13.79
N PHE A 161 3.35 0.29 12.65
CA PHE A 161 4.71 0.63 12.20
C PHE A 161 5.40 1.64 13.12
N GLU A 162 4.67 2.39 13.96
CA GLU A 162 5.27 3.30 14.96
C GLU A 162 6.11 2.56 16.01
N ARG A 163 5.93 1.24 16.14
CA ARG A 163 6.77 0.38 17.01
C ARG A 163 8.16 0.17 16.45
N VAL A 164 8.36 0.39 15.15
CA VAL A 164 9.62 0.14 14.45
C VAL A 164 10.53 1.34 14.60
N SER A 165 11.53 1.20 15.46
CA SER A 165 12.36 2.32 15.93
C SER A 165 13.14 3.07 14.84
N PHE A 166 13.42 2.43 13.70
CA PHE A 166 14.15 3.07 12.59
C PHE A 166 13.25 3.69 11.53
N LEU A 167 11.92 3.50 11.61
CA LEU A 167 10.98 4.05 10.64
C LEU A 167 10.35 5.35 11.15
N GLN A 168 10.33 6.35 10.29
CA GLN A 168 9.47 7.51 10.36
C GLN A 168 8.17 7.19 9.62
N VAL A 169 7.05 7.22 10.33
CA VAL A 169 5.74 6.84 9.79
C VAL A 169 4.98 8.08 9.33
N TRP A 170 4.42 8.03 8.12
CA TRP A 170 3.71 9.12 7.46
C TRP A 170 2.31 8.63 7.07
N GLY A 171 1.28 9.13 7.74
CA GLY A 171 -0.10 8.71 7.54
C GLY A 171 -0.92 9.74 6.78
N PRO A 172 -1.87 9.32 5.93
CA PRO A 172 -2.76 10.24 5.25
C PRO A 172 -3.62 11.00 6.27
N ASP A 173 -3.84 12.29 6.02
CA ASP A 173 -4.70 13.09 6.89
C ASP A 173 -6.14 12.54 6.85
N ASN A 174 -6.78 12.49 8.02
CA ASN A 174 -8.18 12.09 8.18
C ASN A 174 -9.11 13.28 8.41
N SER A 175 -8.57 14.50 8.44
CA SER A 175 -9.35 15.72 8.52
C SER A 175 -9.95 16.04 7.16
N LEU A 176 -11.25 15.79 7.05
CA LEU A 176 -12.12 16.09 5.92
C LEU A 176 -11.75 17.44 5.28
N THR A 177 -11.39 17.43 3.99
CA THR A 177 -11.48 18.65 3.17
C THR A 177 -12.86 18.69 2.52
N LEU A 178 -13.78 19.41 3.19
CA LEU A 178 -15.09 19.94 2.76
C LEU A 178 -16.28 18.97 2.66
#